data_AF-A0A4W5RFN6-F1
#
_entry.id   AF-A0A4W5RFN6-F1
#
_cell.length_a   1.000
_cell.length_b   1.000
_cell.length_c   1.000
_cell.angle_alpha   90.00
_cell.angle_beta   90.00
_cell.angle_gamma   90.00
#
_symmetry.space_group_name_H-M   'P 1'
#
loop_
_entity.id
_entity.type
_entity.pdbx_description
1 polymer ?
#
loop_
_entity_poly.entity_id
_entity_poly.type
_entity_poly.pdbx_seq_one_letter_code
_entity_poly.pdbx_strand_id
1 'polypeptide(L)'
;RSLARMDADAGLRALVASTNIKPEQKVPQVLLKLQDILNRISVQDDRVLGAFKNSLFSHGILQYCAGDALKLNYAKVEGGYATATQLAEILSSCCVGVDLGGDTEAFHRRLLPSVTDSLLSLASRLMNRALVVRDPEMFRFFRKVMGSVCWLLKGHGHLATQVLQSDHYERMLMSEEERVGAVCVSLWQQLLTANSELVAGLGKGSLSVILDDVVYRMAHTSNPVVGGAAIRTLLLVSRQQESTLQLIIHRFKGLEGMIGREWRGRGFDEEVDQLIKLLHREVPKPRSRLRLCVGRRS
;
A
#
# COMPACT_ATOMS: atom_id res chain seq x y z
N ARG A 1 22.43 15.30 -27.70
CA ARG A 1 21.86 14.74 -26.44
C ARG A 1 20.39 14.31 -26.59
N SER A 2 19.54 14.98 -27.39
CA SER A 2 18.17 14.50 -27.65
C SER A 2 18.12 13.24 -28.54
N LEU A 3 18.99 13.12 -29.55
CA LEU A 3 19.03 11.93 -30.43
C LEU A 3 19.33 10.62 -29.67
N ALA A 4 20.33 10.60 -28.77
CA ALA A 4 20.64 9.41 -27.98
C ALA A 4 19.51 9.00 -27.01
N ARG A 5 18.65 9.96 -26.60
CA ARG A 5 17.48 9.69 -25.75
C ARG A 5 16.33 9.06 -26.55
N MET A 6 16.08 9.56 -27.76
CA MET A 6 15.06 8.99 -28.67
C MET A 6 15.43 7.56 -29.10
N ASP A 7 16.73 7.29 -29.27
CA ASP A 7 17.23 5.97 -29.68
C ASP A 7 17.15 4.92 -28.55
N ALA A 8 17.45 5.32 -27.30
CA ALA A 8 17.30 4.45 -26.14
C ALA A 8 15.84 4.01 -25.91
N ASP A 9 14.90 4.94 -26.09
CA ASP A 9 13.46 4.70 -25.99
C ASP A 9 12.94 3.85 -27.16
N ALA A 10 13.40 4.10 -28.39
CA ALA A 10 13.10 3.25 -29.55
C ALA A 10 13.52 1.79 -29.34
N GLY A 11 14.74 1.56 -28.84
CA GLY A 11 15.20 0.22 -28.59
C GLY A 11 14.52 -0.46 -27.39
N LEU A 12 13.95 0.28 -26.44
CA LEU A 12 13.15 -0.30 -25.35
C LEU A 12 11.77 -0.72 -25.88
N ARG A 13 11.15 0.12 -26.71
CA ARG A 13 9.89 -0.17 -27.39
C ARG A 13 9.99 -1.39 -28.29
N ALA A 14 11.06 -1.49 -29.09
CA ALA A 14 11.30 -2.66 -29.94
C ALA A 14 11.45 -3.94 -29.11
N LEU A 15 12.13 -3.85 -27.95
CA LEU A 15 12.29 -4.99 -27.05
C LEU A 15 10.94 -5.46 -26.50
N VAL A 16 10.11 -4.54 -26.00
CA VAL A 16 8.76 -4.84 -25.50
C VAL A 16 7.85 -5.37 -26.62
N ALA A 17 7.87 -4.80 -27.82
CA ALA A 17 7.08 -5.29 -28.94
C ALA A 17 7.41 -6.76 -29.30
N SER A 18 8.63 -7.20 -28.99
CA SER A 18 9.09 -8.55 -29.26
C SER A 18 8.79 -9.56 -28.13
N THR A 19 8.23 -9.15 -26.99
CA THR A 19 8.01 -10.03 -25.82
C THR A 19 6.96 -11.11 -26.03
N ASN A 20 6.17 -11.01 -27.10
CA ASN A 20 5.25 -12.06 -27.54
C ASN A 20 5.97 -13.40 -27.81
N ILE A 21 7.28 -13.36 -28.09
CA ILE A 21 8.12 -14.55 -28.31
C ILE A 21 9.08 -14.70 -27.13
N LYS A 22 8.90 -15.76 -26.34
CA LYS A 22 9.72 -16.12 -25.16
C LYS A 22 9.80 -14.97 -24.12
N PRO A 23 8.66 -14.58 -23.50
CA PRO A 23 8.63 -13.46 -22.57
C PRO A 23 9.60 -13.64 -21.40
N GLU A 24 9.79 -14.87 -20.92
CA GLU A 24 10.69 -15.17 -19.79
C GLU A 24 12.16 -14.85 -20.08
N GLN A 25 12.58 -14.84 -21.35
CA GLN A 25 13.94 -14.47 -21.76
C GLN A 25 14.09 -12.96 -21.97
N LYS A 26 13.00 -12.25 -22.22
CA LYS A 26 13.02 -10.83 -22.61
C LYS A 26 12.76 -9.89 -21.44
N VAL A 27 12.00 -10.31 -20.43
CA VAL A 27 11.75 -9.49 -19.23
C VAL A 27 13.03 -9.04 -18.52
N PRO A 28 14.04 -9.92 -18.30
CA PRO A 28 15.31 -9.48 -17.71
C PRO A 28 16.00 -8.40 -18.55
N GLN A 29 15.94 -8.51 -19.89
CA GLN A 29 16.51 -7.52 -20.80
C GLN A 29 15.76 -6.18 -20.73
N VAL A 30 14.43 -6.23 -20.62
CA VAL A 30 13.59 -5.02 -20.43
C VAL A 30 13.96 -4.34 -19.11
N LEU A 31 14.09 -5.11 -18.03
CA LEU A 31 14.49 -4.60 -16.71
C LEU A 31 15.87 -3.93 -16.78
N LEU A 32 16.88 -4.61 -17.33
CA LEU A 32 18.23 -4.08 -17.44
C LEU A 32 18.26 -2.77 -18.24
N LYS A 33 17.52 -2.71 -19.34
CA LYS A 33 17.44 -1.50 -20.17
C LYS A 33 16.72 -0.35 -19.47
N LEU A 34 15.63 -0.64 -18.74
CA LEU A 34 14.95 0.35 -17.90
C LEU A 34 15.91 0.90 -16.83
N GLN A 35 16.66 0.03 -16.15
CA GLN A 35 17.62 0.43 -15.13
C GLN A 35 18.74 1.31 -15.69
N ASP A 36 19.34 0.91 -16.83
CA ASP A 36 20.39 1.69 -17.48
C ASP A 36 19.89 3.08 -17.87
N ILE A 37 18.69 3.19 -18.46
CA ILE A 37 18.12 4.49 -18.83
C ILE A 37 17.79 5.32 -17.59
N LEU A 38 17.12 4.74 -16.59
CA LEU A 38 16.76 5.45 -15.36
C LEU A 38 17.98 5.95 -14.59
N ASN A 39 19.03 5.14 -14.47
CA ASN A 39 20.27 5.53 -13.80
C ASN A 39 21.01 6.66 -14.52
N ARG A 40 20.91 6.73 -15.86
CA ARG A 40 21.49 7.84 -16.64
C ARG A 40 20.68 9.13 -16.52
N ILE A 41 19.35 9.03 -16.38
CA ILE A 41 18.44 10.16 -16.29
C ILE A 41 18.33 10.70 -14.87
N SER A 42 18.41 9.85 -13.84
CA SER A 42 18.28 10.25 -12.42
C SER A 42 19.40 11.18 -11.94
N VAL A 43 20.53 11.23 -12.66
CA VAL A 43 21.64 12.17 -12.44
C VAL A 43 21.34 13.55 -13.07
N GLN A 44 20.21 13.72 -13.74
CA GLN A 44 19.82 14.92 -14.48
C GLN A 44 18.63 15.63 -13.82
N ASP A 45 17.97 16.53 -14.56
CA ASP A 45 16.82 17.34 -14.14
C ASP A 45 15.52 16.51 -14.01
N ASP A 46 14.75 16.77 -12.95
CA ASP A 46 13.44 16.17 -12.67
C ASP A 46 12.45 16.26 -13.84
N ARG A 47 12.52 17.34 -14.64
CA ARG A 47 11.68 17.49 -15.85
C ARG A 47 11.97 16.41 -16.89
N VAL A 48 13.24 16.02 -17.03
CA VAL A 48 13.65 14.96 -17.97
C VAL A 48 13.16 13.61 -17.49
N LEU A 49 13.20 13.37 -16.19
CA LEU A 49 12.66 12.16 -15.57
C LEU A 49 11.14 12.07 -15.77
N GLY A 50 10.41 13.17 -15.54
CA GLY A 50 8.96 13.24 -15.79
C GLY A 50 8.60 12.92 -17.24
N ALA A 51 9.29 13.54 -18.20
CA ALA A 51 9.08 13.28 -19.63
C ALA A 51 9.36 11.83 -20.02
N PHE A 52 10.36 11.19 -19.40
CA PHE A 52 10.63 9.78 -19.63
C PHE A 52 9.53 8.87 -19.06
N LYS A 53 9.06 9.12 -17.84
CA LYS A 53 7.92 8.39 -17.25
C LYS A 53 6.67 8.51 -18.10
N ASN A 54 6.38 9.70 -18.64
CA ASN A 54 5.31 9.91 -19.60
C ASN A 54 5.50 9.04 -20.85
N SER A 55 6.72 9.00 -21.40
CA SER A 55 7.00 8.17 -22.57
C SER A 55 6.75 6.69 -22.31
N LEU A 56 7.15 6.18 -21.13
CA LEU A 56 6.87 4.79 -20.75
C LEU A 56 5.37 4.49 -20.71
N PHE A 57 4.55 5.44 -20.26
CA PHE A 57 3.09 5.30 -20.27
C PHE A 57 2.52 5.35 -21.70
N SER A 58 2.84 6.40 -22.46
CA SER A 58 2.30 6.62 -23.81
C SER A 58 2.65 5.50 -24.79
N HIS A 59 3.80 4.83 -24.58
CA HIS A 59 4.24 3.72 -25.40
C HIS A 59 3.86 2.33 -24.86
N GLY A 60 3.00 2.26 -23.83
CA GLY A 60 2.49 0.98 -23.35
C GLY A 60 3.48 0.17 -22.50
N ILE A 61 4.63 0.73 -22.13
CA ILE A 61 5.68 0.00 -21.40
C ILE A 61 5.23 -0.29 -19.97
N LEU A 62 4.60 0.68 -19.30
CA LEU A 62 4.07 0.48 -17.93
C LEU A 62 2.93 -0.54 -17.93
N GLN A 63 2.09 -0.53 -18.97
CA GLN A 63 0.99 -1.46 -19.19
C GLN A 63 1.52 -2.88 -19.40
N TYR A 64 2.58 -3.03 -20.21
CA TYR A 64 3.28 -4.31 -20.37
C TYR A 64 3.86 -4.82 -19.04
N CYS A 65 4.54 -3.94 -18.29
CA CYS A 65 5.12 -4.31 -17.00
C CYS A 65 4.05 -4.84 -16.03
N ALA A 66 2.92 -4.13 -15.90
CA ALA A 66 1.81 -4.53 -15.04
C ALA A 66 1.06 -5.77 -15.58
N GLY A 67 0.60 -5.69 -16.82
CA GLY A 67 -0.33 -6.63 -17.43
C GLY A 67 0.28 -7.98 -17.77
N ASP A 68 1.53 -7.98 -18.23
CA ASP A 68 2.18 -9.18 -18.79
C ASP A 68 3.37 -9.61 -17.93
N ALA A 69 4.35 -8.72 -17.75
CA ALA A 69 5.64 -9.09 -17.19
C ALA A 69 5.55 -9.54 -15.73
N LEU A 70 4.83 -8.80 -14.86
CA LEU A 70 4.71 -9.19 -13.45
C LEU A 70 3.90 -10.48 -13.26
N LYS A 71 3.05 -10.87 -14.21
CA LYS A 71 2.20 -12.07 -14.11
C LYS A 71 2.91 -13.36 -14.53
N LEU A 72 4.10 -13.27 -15.10
CA LEU A 72 4.89 -14.44 -15.51
C LEU A 72 5.24 -15.38 -14.35
N ASN A 73 5.61 -16.60 -14.73
CA ASN A 73 6.16 -17.58 -13.81
C ASN A 73 7.68 -17.35 -13.63
N TYR A 74 8.03 -16.55 -12.63
CA TYR A 74 9.41 -16.22 -12.31
C TYR A 74 10.26 -17.38 -11.77
N ALA A 75 9.73 -18.60 -11.67
CA ALA A 75 10.59 -19.78 -11.50
C ALA A 75 11.38 -20.10 -12.78
N LYS A 76 10.94 -19.61 -13.95
CA LYS A 76 11.55 -19.87 -15.28
C LYS A 76 12.29 -18.68 -15.88
N VAL A 77 12.31 -17.55 -15.17
CA VAL A 77 12.89 -16.29 -15.63
C VAL A 77 14.29 -16.15 -15.03
N GLU A 78 15.26 -15.67 -15.81
CA GLU A 78 16.60 -15.35 -15.30
C GLU A 78 16.53 -14.30 -14.17
N GLY A 79 17.26 -14.54 -13.08
CA GLY A 79 17.18 -13.75 -11.85
C GLY A 79 15.91 -13.98 -11.01
N GLY A 80 14.96 -14.76 -11.52
CA GLY A 80 13.77 -15.23 -10.81
C GLY A 80 12.95 -14.14 -10.12
N TYR A 81 12.51 -14.37 -8.89
CA TYR A 81 11.69 -13.42 -8.13
C TYR A 81 12.41 -12.11 -7.79
N ALA A 82 13.75 -12.07 -7.85
CA ALA A 82 14.49 -10.83 -7.72
C ALA A 82 14.19 -9.88 -8.90
N THR A 83 14.11 -10.43 -10.13
CA THR A 83 13.72 -9.71 -11.34
C THR A 83 12.30 -9.13 -11.22
N ALA A 84 11.34 -9.94 -10.76
CA ALA A 84 9.96 -9.49 -10.54
C ALA A 84 9.89 -8.34 -9.52
N THR A 85 10.65 -8.46 -8.42
CA THR A 85 10.67 -7.46 -7.35
C THR A 85 11.25 -6.14 -7.81
N GLN A 86 12.36 -6.17 -8.56
CA GLN A 86 12.97 -4.96 -9.11
C GLN A 86 12.07 -4.29 -10.16
N LEU A 87 11.37 -5.09 -10.97
CA LEU A 87 10.41 -4.57 -11.93
C LEU A 87 9.22 -3.89 -11.24
N ALA A 88 8.70 -4.50 -10.16
CA ALA A 88 7.65 -3.91 -9.33
C ALA A 88 8.06 -2.57 -8.71
N GLU A 89 9.31 -2.47 -8.23
CA GLU A 89 9.87 -1.25 -7.67
C GLU A 89 9.94 -0.13 -8.73
N ILE A 90 10.53 -0.41 -9.89
CA ILE A 90 10.61 0.54 -11.00
C ILE A 90 9.22 0.95 -11.48
N LEU A 91 8.30 0.00 -11.64
CA LEU A 91 6.93 0.26 -12.08
C LEU A 91 6.23 1.23 -11.12
N SER A 92 6.27 0.96 -9.82
CA SER A 92 5.65 1.84 -8.81
C SER A 92 6.27 3.24 -8.81
N SER A 93 7.59 3.34 -8.97
CA SER A 93 8.31 4.62 -9.03
C SER A 93 7.97 5.43 -10.28
N CYS A 94 7.85 4.75 -11.43
CA CYS A 94 7.48 5.37 -12.69
C CYS A 94 6.02 5.82 -12.74
N CYS A 95 5.16 5.29 -11.87
CA CYS A 95 3.77 5.72 -11.75
C CYS A 95 3.57 6.97 -10.86
N VAL A 96 4.58 7.44 -10.13
CA VAL A 96 4.48 8.60 -9.22
C VAL A 96 5.25 9.80 -9.78
N GLY A 97 4.67 10.99 -9.70
CA GLY A 97 5.30 12.23 -10.20
C GLY A 97 5.35 12.31 -11.73
N VAL A 98 4.28 11.84 -12.38
CA VAL A 98 4.14 11.81 -13.84
C VAL A 98 3.33 13.03 -14.28
N ASP A 99 3.86 13.83 -15.22
CA ASP A 99 3.16 15.03 -15.73
C ASP A 99 2.42 14.68 -17.03
N LEU A 100 1.24 14.09 -16.89
CA LEU A 100 0.51 13.45 -17.98
C LEU A 100 -0.09 14.40 -19.02
N GLY A 101 -0.02 15.71 -18.81
CA GLY A 101 -0.73 16.67 -19.65
C GLY A 101 -2.23 16.32 -19.74
N GLY A 102 -2.69 15.89 -20.93
CA GLY A 102 -4.09 15.61 -21.23
C GLY A 102 -4.58 14.17 -21.03
N ASP A 103 -3.69 13.16 -20.93
CA ASP A 103 -4.08 11.74 -20.97
C ASP A 103 -4.28 11.13 -19.56
N THR A 104 -4.87 11.94 -18.67
CA THR A 104 -4.99 11.66 -17.24
C THR A 104 -5.97 10.54 -16.92
N GLU A 105 -7.05 10.41 -17.69
CA GLU A 105 -8.10 9.42 -17.40
C GLU A 105 -7.61 7.99 -17.60
N ALA A 106 -6.97 7.68 -18.74
CA ALA A 106 -6.47 6.34 -19.02
C ALA A 106 -5.41 5.92 -17.97
N PHE A 107 -4.59 6.87 -17.52
CA PHE A 107 -3.61 6.62 -16.47
C PHE A 107 -4.29 6.30 -15.13
N HIS A 108 -5.15 7.20 -14.64
CA HIS A 108 -5.74 7.07 -13.31
C HIS A 108 -6.81 6.00 -13.20
N ARG A 109 -7.61 5.77 -14.25
CA ARG A 109 -8.74 4.81 -14.22
C ARG A 109 -8.39 3.43 -14.77
N ARG A 110 -7.30 3.27 -15.52
CA ARG A 110 -6.93 1.97 -16.12
C ARG A 110 -5.56 1.50 -15.67
N LEU A 111 -4.52 2.31 -15.87
CA LEU A 111 -3.16 1.88 -15.53
C LEU A 111 -2.98 1.71 -14.02
N LEU A 112 -3.25 2.74 -13.21
CA LEU A 112 -2.98 2.69 -11.77
C LEU A 112 -3.73 1.54 -11.05
N PRO A 113 -5.02 1.29 -11.35
CA PRO A 113 -5.68 0.11 -10.82
C PRO A 113 -5.04 -1.21 -11.25
N SER A 114 -4.63 -1.32 -12.52
CA SER A 114 -3.94 -2.51 -13.04
C SER A 114 -2.58 -2.74 -12.40
N VAL A 115 -1.81 -1.67 -12.16
CA VAL A 115 -0.52 -1.72 -11.46
C VAL A 115 -0.74 -2.18 -10.02
N THR A 116 -1.72 -1.59 -9.33
CA THR A 116 -2.06 -1.96 -7.94
C THR A 116 -2.42 -3.43 -7.81
N ASP A 117 -3.31 -3.92 -8.67
CA ASP A 117 -3.70 -5.34 -8.71
C ASP A 117 -2.50 -6.25 -8.97
N SER A 118 -1.66 -5.90 -9.94
CA SER A 118 -0.49 -6.71 -10.31
C SER A 118 0.56 -6.77 -9.19
N LEU A 119 0.76 -5.67 -8.46
CA LEU A 119 1.64 -5.63 -7.29
C LEU A 119 1.10 -6.48 -6.15
N LEU A 120 -0.20 -6.37 -5.83
CA LEU A 120 -0.85 -7.18 -4.79
C LEU A 120 -0.85 -8.67 -5.14
N SER A 121 -1.10 -9.00 -6.41
CA SER A 121 -1.03 -10.37 -6.92
C SER A 121 0.39 -10.96 -6.79
N LEU A 122 1.42 -10.19 -7.13
CA LEU A 122 2.81 -10.60 -6.93
C LEU A 122 3.14 -10.76 -5.44
N ALA A 123 2.77 -9.80 -4.60
CA ALA A 123 2.99 -9.86 -3.16
C ALA A 123 2.32 -11.10 -2.55
N SER A 124 1.08 -11.40 -2.94
CA SER A 124 0.35 -12.58 -2.47
C SER A 124 1.05 -13.89 -2.87
N ARG A 125 1.53 -13.99 -4.12
CA ARG A 125 2.32 -15.16 -4.57
C ARG A 125 3.64 -15.31 -3.82
N LEU A 126 4.35 -14.21 -3.58
CA LEU A 126 5.62 -14.20 -2.83
C LEU A 126 5.40 -14.61 -1.36
N MET A 127 4.36 -14.05 -0.72
CA MET A 127 3.95 -14.41 0.63
C MET A 127 3.66 -15.92 0.70
N ASN A 128 2.79 -16.44 -0.16
CA ASN A 128 2.42 -17.85 -0.16
C ASN A 128 3.65 -18.76 -0.33
N ARG A 129 4.58 -18.40 -1.23
CA ARG A 129 5.83 -19.15 -1.40
C ARG A 129 6.73 -19.07 -0.17
N ALA A 130 6.85 -17.89 0.43
CA ALA A 130 7.62 -17.71 1.66
C ALA A 130 7.08 -18.57 2.80
N LEU A 131 5.76 -18.72 2.92
CA LEU A 131 5.12 -19.53 3.95
C LEU A 131 5.25 -21.04 3.67
N VAL A 132 5.03 -21.47 2.42
CA VAL A 132 5.09 -22.89 2.03
C VAL A 132 6.52 -23.43 2.06
N VAL A 133 7.46 -22.68 1.47
CA VAL A 133 8.87 -23.11 1.34
C VAL A 133 9.71 -22.68 2.54
N ARG A 134 9.17 -21.81 3.41
CA ARG A 134 9.88 -21.21 4.56
C ARG A 134 11.17 -20.48 4.15
N ASP A 135 11.16 -19.90 2.94
CA ASP A 135 12.31 -19.20 2.37
C ASP A 135 12.33 -17.72 2.82
N PRO A 136 13.35 -17.30 3.59
CA PRO A 136 13.47 -15.91 4.05
C PRO A 136 13.65 -14.92 2.89
N GLU A 137 14.24 -15.33 1.76
CA GLU A 137 14.41 -14.44 0.60
C GLU A 137 13.06 -14.17 -0.08
N MET A 138 12.18 -15.16 -0.19
CA MET A 138 10.81 -14.93 -0.68
C MET A 138 10.06 -13.94 0.21
N PHE A 139 10.24 -14.04 1.53
CA PHE A 139 9.65 -13.07 2.45
C PHE A 139 10.25 -11.66 2.27
N ARG A 140 11.57 -11.57 2.06
CA ARG A 140 12.23 -10.29 1.76
C ARG A 140 11.70 -9.66 0.48
N PHE A 141 11.45 -10.46 -0.56
CA PHE A 141 10.81 -10.00 -1.80
C PHE A 141 9.38 -9.54 -1.57
N PHE A 142 8.57 -10.30 -0.84
CA PHE A 142 7.21 -9.89 -0.44
C PHE A 142 7.22 -8.50 0.22
N ARG A 143 8.08 -8.30 1.24
CA ARG A 143 8.21 -7.02 1.94
C ARG A 143 8.59 -5.89 0.99
N LYS A 144 9.50 -6.12 0.03
CA LYS A 144 9.90 -5.11 -0.96
C LYS A 144 8.74 -4.75 -1.90
N VAL A 145 7.97 -5.73 -2.37
CA VAL A 145 6.78 -5.47 -3.20
C VAL A 145 5.72 -4.69 -2.43
N MET A 146 5.50 -5.01 -1.14
CA MET A 146 4.61 -4.22 -0.28
C MET A 146 5.13 -2.78 -0.06
N GLY A 147 6.45 -2.58 -0.01
CA GLY A 147 7.05 -1.25 -0.06
C GLY A 147 6.73 -0.49 -1.36
N SER A 148 6.70 -1.18 -2.50
CA SER A 148 6.30 -0.62 -3.80
C SER A 148 4.81 -0.23 -3.82
N VAL A 149 3.94 -1.04 -3.19
CA VAL A 149 2.53 -0.70 -2.96
C VAL A 149 2.43 0.57 -2.11
N CYS A 150 3.16 0.64 -0.99
CA CYS A 150 3.18 1.82 -0.13
C CYS A 150 3.62 3.08 -0.89
N TRP A 151 4.68 2.98 -1.69
CA TRP A 151 5.16 4.09 -2.52
C TRP A 151 4.09 4.59 -3.50
N LEU A 152 3.44 3.66 -4.20
CA LEU A 152 2.37 4.00 -5.14
C LEU A 152 1.21 4.73 -4.44
N LEU A 153 0.76 4.22 -3.29
CA LEU A 153 -0.36 4.80 -2.54
C LEU A 153 -0.01 6.15 -1.92
N LYS A 154 1.26 6.42 -1.58
CA LYS A 154 1.70 7.76 -1.15
C LYS A 154 1.50 8.80 -2.26
N GLY A 155 1.76 8.42 -3.51
CA GLY A 155 1.49 9.28 -4.67
C GLY A 155 0.00 9.32 -5.07
N HIS A 156 -0.74 8.24 -4.79
CA HIS A 156 -2.09 8.02 -5.30
C HIS A 156 -3.03 7.48 -4.22
N GLY A 157 -3.34 8.30 -3.21
CA GLY A 157 -4.14 7.89 -2.05
C GLY A 157 -5.53 7.32 -2.38
N HIS A 158 -6.12 7.72 -3.52
CA HIS A 158 -7.40 7.19 -3.99
C HIS A 158 -7.40 5.67 -4.25
N LEU A 159 -6.23 5.05 -4.44
CA LEU A 159 -6.09 3.61 -4.63
C LEU A 159 -6.23 2.82 -3.33
N ALA A 160 -6.23 3.47 -2.16
CA ALA A 160 -6.30 2.79 -0.86
C ALA A 160 -7.57 1.94 -0.72
N THR A 161 -8.72 2.43 -1.20
CA THR A 161 -9.98 1.66 -1.20
C THR A 161 -9.87 0.40 -2.07
N GLN A 162 -9.21 0.49 -3.22
CA GLN A 162 -9.00 -0.66 -4.10
C GLN A 162 -8.11 -1.71 -3.43
N VAL A 163 -7.05 -1.30 -2.72
CA VAL A 163 -6.20 -2.24 -1.96
C VAL A 163 -7.03 -3.00 -0.93
N LEU A 164 -7.87 -2.29 -0.17
CA LEU A 164 -8.74 -2.89 0.85
C LEU A 164 -9.82 -3.81 0.30
N GLN A 165 -10.20 -3.65 -0.97
CA GLN A 165 -11.17 -4.49 -1.67
C GLN A 165 -10.53 -5.67 -2.43
N SER A 166 -9.20 -5.78 -2.42
CA SER A 166 -8.51 -6.81 -3.19
C SER A 166 -8.50 -8.16 -2.46
N ASP A 167 -8.95 -9.22 -3.13
CA ASP A 167 -8.80 -10.60 -2.66
C ASP A 167 -7.33 -10.95 -2.35
N HIS A 168 -6.38 -10.35 -3.06
CA HIS A 168 -4.96 -10.58 -2.82
C HIS A 168 -4.51 -10.01 -1.47
N TYR A 169 -4.99 -8.81 -1.14
CA TYR A 169 -4.72 -8.18 0.14
C TYR A 169 -5.49 -8.85 1.28
N GLU A 170 -6.75 -9.23 1.06
CA GLU A 170 -7.54 -10.00 2.02
C GLU A 170 -6.82 -11.28 2.45
N ARG A 171 -6.24 -12.05 1.52
CA ARG A 171 -5.43 -13.23 1.85
C ARG A 171 -4.23 -12.91 2.76
N MET A 172 -3.64 -11.71 2.65
CA MET A 172 -2.55 -11.28 3.54
C MET A 172 -3.11 -10.97 4.94
N LEU A 173 -4.26 -10.29 5.01
CA LEU A 173 -4.95 -10.00 6.27
C LEU A 173 -5.36 -11.28 7.02
N MET A 174 -5.74 -12.33 6.29
CA MET A 174 -6.12 -13.62 6.88
C MET A 174 -4.91 -14.49 7.30
N SER A 175 -3.68 -14.05 7.02
CA SER A 175 -2.48 -14.80 7.42
C SER A 175 -2.25 -14.71 8.93
N GLU A 176 -2.07 -15.83 9.61
CA GLU A 176 -1.69 -15.85 11.04
C GLU A 176 -0.19 -15.57 11.26
N GLU A 177 0.59 -15.42 10.19
CA GLU A 177 2.03 -15.21 10.31
C GLU A 177 2.36 -13.78 10.74
N GLU A 178 3.08 -13.65 11.86
CA GLU A 178 3.33 -12.37 12.53
C GLU A 178 4.07 -11.36 11.65
N ARG A 179 5.05 -11.79 10.84
CA ARG A 179 5.80 -10.90 9.95
C ARG A 179 4.90 -10.40 8.81
N VAL A 180 3.96 -11.21 8.31
CA VAL A 180 2.95 -10.74 7.33
C VAL A 180 2.08 -9.66 7.94
N GLY A 181 1.56 -9.89 9.16
CA GLY A 181 0.80 -8.89 9.90
C GLY A 181 1.59 -7.60 10.14
N ALA A 182 2.87 -7.71 10.51
CA ALA A 182 3.75 -6.57 10.69
C ALA A 182 3.91 -5.72 9.42
N VAL A 183 3.99 -6.35 8.24
CA VAL A 183 4.06 -5.66 6.95
C VAL A 183 2.75 -4.91 6.65
N CYS A 184 1.59 -5.52 6.95
CA CYS A 184 0.27 -4.90 6.74
C CYS A 184 0.04 -3.70 7.66
N VAL A 185 0.35 -3.83 8.96
CA VAL A 185 0.26 -2.71 9.92
C VAL A 185 1.21 -1.59 9.53
N SER A 186 2.45 -1.93 9.13
CA SER A 186 3.45 -0.94 8.71
C SER A 186 3.04 -0.19 7.45
N LEU A 187 2.33 -0.84 6.51
CA LEU A 187 1.79 -0.19 5.31
C LEU A 187 0.84 0.94 5.71
N TRP A 188 -0.18 0.64 6.52
CA TRP A 188 -1.19 1.63 6.88
C TRP A 188 -0.64 2.70 7.81
N GLN A 189 0.21 2.34 8.77
CA GLN A 189 0.86 3.31 9.63
C GLN A 189 1.63 4.35 8.80
N GLN A 190 2.40 3.91 7.80
CA GLN A 190 3.17 4.81 6.94
C GLN A 190 2.27 5.67 6.05
N LEU A 191 1.20 5.10 5.48
CA LEU A 191 0.30 5.82 4.59
C LEU A 191 -0.49 6.91 5.32
N LEU A 192 -1.08 6.56 6.46
CA LEU A 192 -1.89 7.49 7.25
C LEU A 192 -1.01 8.61 7.84
N THR A 193 0.24 8.29 8.20
CA THR A 193 1.20 9.29 8.68
C THR A 193 1.61 10.26 7.56
N ALA A 194 1.80 9.75 6.33
CA ALA A 194 2.24 10.56 5.20
C ALA A 194 1.13 11.42 4.58
N ASN A 195 -0.14 11.01 4.72
CA ASN A 195 -1.28 11.71 4.14
C ASN A 195 -2.43 11.81 5.15
N SER A 196 -2.54 12.96 5.80
CA SER A 196 -3.61 13.24 6.77
C SER A 196 -5.00 13.32 6.15
N GLU A 197 -5.10 13.61 4.85
CA GLU A 197 -6.40 13.64 4.15
C GLU A 197 -6.89 12.24 3.81
N LEU A 198 -6.02 11.22 3.83
CA LEU A 198 -6.38 9.84 3.53
C LEU A 198 -7.44 9.32 4.50
N VAL A 199 -7.37 9.64 5.79
CA VAL A 199 -8.40 9.23 6.76
C VAL A 199 -9.77 9.79 6.40
N ALA A 200 -9.83 11.04 5.98
CA ALA A 200 -11.09 11.68 5.57
C ALA A 200 -11.62 11.11 4.25
N GLY A 201 -10.73 10.76 3.32
CA GLY A 201 -11.08 10.14 2.04
C GLY A 201 -11.50 8.67 2.16
N LEU A 202 -11.04 7.96 3.19
CA LEU A 202 -11.45 6.58 3.46
C LEU A 202 -12.85 6.57 4.09
N GLY A 203 -13.78 5.88 3.43
CA GLY A 203 -15.10 5.65 3.99
C GLY A 203 -15.05 4.79 5.27
N LYS A 204 -16.11 4.86 6.08
CA LYS A 204 -16.25 4.11 7.34
C LYS A 204 -15.96 2.61 7.19
N GLY A 205 -16.38 1.99 6.09
CA GLY A 205 -16.12 0.58 5.81
C GLY A 205 -14.63 0.27 5.67
N SER A 206 -13.93 1.04 4.83
CA SER A 206 -12.48 0.93 4.64
C SER A 206 -11.69 1.17 5.92
N LEU A 207 -12.06 2.20 6.69
CA LEU A 207 -11.45 2.45 8.00
C LEU A 207 -11.69 1.29 8.98
N SER A 208 -12.87 0.69 8.97
CA SER A 208 -13.17 -0.45 9.85
C SER A 208 -12.26 -1.64 9.55
N VAL A 209 -11.99 -1.95 8.27
CA VAL A 209 -11.05 -3.03 7.89
C VAL A 209 -9.65 -2.77 8.42
N ILE A 210 -9.14 -1.53 8.28
CA ILE A 210 -7.83 -1.15 8.80
C ILE A 210 -7.80 -1.28 10.33
N LEU A 211 -8.82 -0.75 11.01
CA LEU A 211 -8.89 -0.77 12.47
C LEU A 211 -9.00 -2.19 13.02
N ASP A 212 -9.81 -3.04 12.39
CA ASP A 212 -10.00 -4.42 12.81
C ASP A 212 -8.66 -5.20 12.70
N ASP A 213 -7.92 -5.07 11.59
CA ASP A 213 -6.60 -5.69 11.46
C ASP A 213 -5.59 -5.09 12.45
N VAL A 214 -5.50 -3.76 12.58
CA VAL A 214 -4.55 -3.11 13.50
C VAL A 214 -4.78 -3.54 14.94
N VAL A 215 -6.04 -3.56 15.41
CA VAL A 215 -6.37 -3.99 16.77
C VAL A 215 -6.13 -5.48 16.94
N TYR A 216 -6.52 -6.30 15.96
CA TYR A 216 -6.29 -7.74 15.98
C TYR A 216 -4.78 -8.06 16.08
N ARG A 217 -3.95 -7.48 15.20
CA ARG A 217 -2.49 -7.70 15.20
C ARG A 217 -1.86 -7.23 16.50
N MET A 218 -2.28 -6.07 17.01
CA MET A 218 -1.81 -5.56 18.29
C MET A 218 -2.20 -6.48 19.46
N ALA A 219 -3.37 -7.10 19.45
CA ALA A 219 -3.76 -8.00 20.52
C ALA A 219 -2.99 -9.35 20.50
N HIS A 220 -2.42 -9.73 19.35
CA HIS A 220 -1.81 -11.06 19.14
C HIS A 220 -0.29 -11.03 18.91
N THR A 221 0.35 -9.86 18.98
CA THR A 221 1.81 -9.72 18.84
C THR A 221 2.46 -9.41 20.18
N SER A 222 3.66 -9.93 20.39
CA SER A 222 4.55 -9.52 21.48
C SER A 222 5.64 -8.54 21.01
N ASN A 223 5.68 -8.24 19.71
CA ASN A 223 6.70 -7.42 19.10
C ASN A 223 6.41 -5.93 19.33
N PRO A 224 7.28 -5.19 20.06
CA PRO A 224 7.07 -3.77 20.36
C PRO A 224 7.04 -2.88 19.12
N VAL A 225 7.68 -3.30 18.02
CA VAL A 225 7.63 -2.55 16.75
C VAL A 225 6.22 -2.60 16.16
N VAL A 226 5.58 -3.76 16.17
CA VAL A 226 4.22 -3.94 15.63
C VAL A 226 3.20 -3.28 16.55
N GLY A 227 3.28 -3.53 17.87
CA GLY A 227 2.39 -2.89 18.84
C GLY A 227 2.49 -1.37 18.84
N GLY A 228 3.71 -0.82 18.81
CA GLY A 228 3.94 0.62 18.72
C GLY A 228 3.41 1.22 17.43
N ALA A 229 3.59 0.55 16.29
CA ALA A 229 3.00 0.99 15.01
C ALA A 229 1.46 0.99 15.05
N ALA A 230 0.86 -0.03 15.67
CA ALA A 230 -0.59 -0.11 15.85
C ALA A 230 -1.13 1.01 16.76
N ILE A 231 -0.51 1.25 17.91
CA ILE A 231 -0.88 2.33 18.84
C ILE A 231 -0.78 3.69 18.17
N ARG A 232 0.32 3.97 17.46
CA ARG A 232 0.48 5.22 16.71
C ARG A 232 -0.57 5.37 15.61
N THR A 233 -0.95 4.29 14.95
CA THR A 233 -2.01 4.30 13.94
C THR A 233 -3.36 4.65 14.57
N LEU A 234 -3.74 3.98 15.65
CA LEU A 234 -4.98 4.25 16.39
C LEU A 234 -5.04 5.67 16.91
N LEU A 235 -3.93 6.17 17.48
CA LEU A 235 -3.81 7.52 17.97
C LEU A 235 -3.96 8.56 16.85
N LEU A 236 -3.32 8.32 15.71
CA LEU A 236 -3.37 9.21 14.55
C LEU A 236 -4.79 9.36 14.02
N VAL A 237 -5.46 8.24 13.74
CA VAL A 237 -6.83 8.27 13.17
C VAL A 237 -7.85 8.81 14.17
N SER A 238 -7.64 8.57 15.47
CA SER A 238 -8.48 9.13 16.55
C SER A 238 -8.36 10.65 16.65
N ARG A 239 -7.18 11.21 16.38
CA ARG A 239 -6.95 12.66 16.41
C ARG A 239 -7.48 13.38 15.19
N GLN A 240 -7.42 12.73 14.03
CA GLN A 240 -7.80 13.35 12.76
C GLN A 240 -9.32 13.45 12.60
N GLN A 241 -10.09 12.51 13.14
CA GLN A 241 -11.54 12.51 12.97
C GLN A 241 -12.30 11.99 14.20
N GLU A 242 -13.14 12.84 14.79
CA GLU A 242 -13.95 12.48 15.96
C GLU A 242 -14.87 11.28 15.67
N SER A 243 -15.45 11.17 14.48
CA SER A 243 -16.27 9.99 14.10
C SER A 243 -15.49 8.69 14.11
N THR A 244 -14.18 8.73 13.82
CA THR A 244 -13.30 7.56 13.89
C THR A 244 -12.96 7.21 15.34
N LEU A 245 -12.72 8.20 16.19
CA LEU A 245 -12.60 7.96 17.63
C LEU A 245 -13.86 7.30 18.20
N GLN A 246 -15.05 7.82 17.88
CA GLN A 246 -16.32 7.23 18.30
C GLN A 246 -16.53 5.81 17.76
N LEU A 247 -16.07 5.54 16.53
CA LEU A 247 -16.08 4.18 15.96
C LEU A 247 -15.20 3.22 16.77
N ILE A 248 -13.99 3.64 17.14
CA ILE A 248 -13.04 2.84 17.92
C ILE A 248 -13.62 2.54 19.31
N ILE A 249 -14.09 3.57 20.02
CA ILE A 249 -14.68 3.42 21.36
C ILE A 249 -15.87 2.45 21.33
N HIS A 250 -16.71 2.52 20.30
CA HIS A 250 -17.89 1.68 20.21
C HIS A 250 -17.57 0.21 19.85
N ARG A 251 -16.62 -0.02 18.94
CA ARG A 251 -16.28 -1.37 18.44
C ARG A 251 -15.37 -2.15 19.37
N PHE A 252 -14.39 -1.50 19.98
CA PHE A 252 -13.31 -2.18 20.71
C PHE A 252 -13.42 -1.88 22.21
N LYS A 253 -14.43 -2.46 22.86
CA LYS A 253 -14.63 -2.29 24.31
C LYS A 253 -13.48 -2.90 25.11
N GLY A 254 -12.97 -2.18 26.09
CA GLY A 254 -11.86 -2.62 26.95
C GLY A 254 -10.48 -2.47 26.28
N LEU A 255 -10.41 -1.82 25.11
CA LEU A 255 -9.17 -1.56 24.40
C LEU A 255 -8.18 -0.76 25.26
N GLU A 256 -8.66 0.24 25.99
CA GLU A 256 -7.87 1.05 26.92
C GLU A 256 -7.20 0.22 28.02
N GLY A 257 -7.93 -0.75 28.57
CA GLY A 257 -7.40 -1.65 29.59
C GLY A 257 -6.37 -2.63 29.04
N MET A 258 -6.60 -3.16 27.83
CA MET A 258 -5.64 -4.02 27.15
C MET A 258 -4.36 -3.23 26.81
N ILE A 259 -4.48 -2.03 26.25
CA ILE A 259 -3.33 -1.19 25.90
C ILE A 259 -2.49 -0.89 27.15
N GLY A 260 -3.13 -0.46 28.23
CA GLY A 260 -2.42 -0.12 29.47
C GLY A 260 -1.69 -1.30 30.10
N ARG A 261 -2.22 -2.52 29.99
CA ARG A 261 -1.61 -3.73 30.56
C ARG A 261 -0.49 -4.31 29.69
N GLU A 262 -0.73 -4.45 28.39
CA GLU A 262 0.17 -5.21 27.50
C GLU A 262 1.35 -4.36 26.97
N TRP A 263 1.13 -3.04 26.84
CA TRP A 263 2.01 -2.18 26.05
C TRP A 263 2.79 -1.12 26.84
N ARG A 264 2.49 -0.92 28.13
CA ARG A 264 3.31 -0.05 28.99
C ARG A 264 4.71 -0.63 29.22
N GLY A 265 5.71 0.24 29.32
CA GLY A 265 7.12 -0.10 29.49
C GLY A 265 7.81 -0.61 28.23
N ARG A 266 7.16 -0.52 27.06
CA ARG A 266 7.68 -1.04 25.77
C ARG A 266 8.37 0.03 24.91
N GLY A 267 8.58 1.24 25.45
CA GLY A 267 9.34 2.33 24.80
C GLY A 267 8.50 3.34 24.00
N PHE A 268 7.19 3.39 24.22
CA PHE A 268 6.25 4.34 23.60
C PHE A 268 5.07 4.66 24.56
N ASP A 269 5.42 4.82 25.84
CA ASP A 269 4.45 5.05 26.93
C ASP A 269 3.66 6.35 26.75
N GLU A 270 4.28 7.37 26.15
CA GLU A 270 3.61 8.62 25.85
C GLU A 270 2.44 8.41 24.88
N GLU A 271 2.65 7.66 23.78
CA GLU A 271 1.58 7.37 22.83
C GLU A 271 0.49 6.48 23.44
N VAL A 272 0.87 5.54 24.32
CA VAL A 272 -0.08 4.73 25.10
C VAL A 272 -0.98 5.61 25.96
N ASP A 273 -0.39 6.49 26.77
CA ASP A 273 -1.15 7.35 27.69
C ASP A 273 -2.03 8.34 26.93
N GLN A 274 -1.54 8.87 25.81
CA GLN A 274 -2.32 9.75 24.94
C GLN A 274 -3.53 9.02 24.33
N LEU A 275 -3.36 7.79 23.88
CA LEU A 275 -4.45 6.99 23.31
C LEU A 275 -5.48 6.61 24.38
N ILE A 276 -5.05 6.15 25.56
CA ILE A 276 -5.94 5.84 26.68
C ILE A 276 -6.77 7.07 27.07
N LYS A 277 -6.15 8.26 27.13
CA LYS A 277 -6.86 9.50 27.42
C LYS A 277 -7.95 9.84 26.40
N LEU A 278 -7.73 9.54 25.12
CA LEU A 278 -8.73 9.73 24.07
C LEU A 278 -9.87 8.72 24.19
N LEU A 279 -9.56 7.45 24.47
CA LEU A 279 -10.55 6.38 24.58
C LEU A 279 -11.49 6.56 25.78
N HIS A 280 -11.03 7.23 26.85
CA HIS A 280 -11.88 7.58 27.99
C HIS A 280 -12.84 8.76 27.75
N ARG A 281 -12.80 9.43 26.60
CA ARG A 281 -13.77 10.49 26.29
C ARG A 281 -15.17 9.88 26.22
N GLU A 282 -16.10 10.42 27.01
CA GLU A 282 -17.49 9.97 27.00
C GLU A 282 -18.09 10.08 25.60
N VAL A 283 -18.72 8.99 25.13
CA VAL A 283 -19.58 9.00 23.96
C VAL A 283 -20.78 9.90 24.28
N PRO A 284 -21.00 11.02 23.56
CA PRO A 284 -22.18 11.83 23.77
C PRO A 284 -23.42 10.95 23.57
N LYS A 285 -24.26 10.82 24.61
CA LYS A 285 -25.53 10.10 24.47
C LYS A 285 -26.30 10.71 23.30
N PRO A 286 -26.82 9.91 22.35
CA PRO A 286 -27.68 10.45 21.31
C PRO A 286 -28.81 11.19 22.00
N ARG A 287 -29.01 12.47 21.66
CA ARG A 287 -30.11 13.28 22.19
C ARG A 287 -31.38 12.50 21.97
N SER A 288 -31.89 11.91 23.04
CA SER A 288 -33.23 11.34 23.08
C SER A 288 -34.14 12.45 22.61
N ARG A 289 -34.82 12.24 21.47
CA ARG A 289 -35.93 13.08 21.08
C ARG A 289 -36.89 13.05 22.26
N LEU A 290 -36.91 14.12 23.04
CA LEU A 290 -37.96 14.40 24.01
C LEU A 290 -39.25 14.37 23.20
N ARG A 291 -39.92 13.21 23.20
CA ARG A 291 -41.33 13.14 22.88
C ARG A 291 -41.98 13.96 23.98
N LEU A 292 -42.33 15.19 23.65
CA LEU A 292 -43.32 15.97 24.38
C LEU A 292 -44.59 15.12 24.41
N CYS A 293 -44.75 14.34 25.47
CA CYS A 293 -46.06 13.88 25.92
C CYS A 293 -46.78 15.13 26.42
N VAL A 294 -47.42 15.86 25.50
CA VAL A 294 -48.46 16.82 25.88
C VAL A 294 -49.62 15.99 26.39
N GLY A 295 -49.76 15.94 27.71
CA GLY A 295 -50.96 15.42 28.35
C GLY A 295 -52.15 16.26 27.95
N ARG A 296 -53.15 15.64 27.30
CA ARG A 296 -54.53 16.11 27.38
C ARG A 296 -55.16 15.40 28.58
N ARG A 297 -55.32 16.13 29.68
CA ARG A 297 -56.35 15.85 30.68
C ARG A 297 -57.46 16.89 30.52
N SER A 298 -58.67 16.36 30.53
CA SER A 298 -59.98 17.01 30.68
C SER A 298 -60.48 17.82 29.50
#